data_AF-A0A935GX87-F1
#
_entry.id   AF-A0A935GX87-F1
#
_cell.length_a   1.000
_cell.length_b   1.000
_cell.length_c   1.000
_cell.angle_alpha   90.00
_cell.angle_beta   90.00
_cell.angle_gamma   90.00
#
_symmetry.space_group_name_H-M   'P 1'
#
loop_
_entity.id
_entity.type
_entity.pdbx_description
1 polymer ?
#
loop_
_entity_poly.entity_id
_entity_poly.type
_entity_poly.pdbx_seq_one_letter_code
_entity_poly.pdbx_strand_id
1 'polypeptide(L)'
;MHIIKIKSFLLAVAAVCLSQWAYGAGAADTYTYDNLNRLTSVRFANGSGQTYTYDPAGNILSITNQLGAGPVCTLSANPVSITAGASSTLTASCTPAATSYTWTGGTCAGTTGATCTVTPTATTAYTVAGTNTSGTSTAASATVTVSTCSPTLNPTSASVAATASTGSVNVTSSCAWTVTSDASWLSITSGASGNGNGAVAYAVTANTATTTRTGTLTIGSKTFTVTQQASTTGGAPVCTLSANPSSITAGGSSTLTATCNPTATSYIWTGGTCAGTSAATCAVKPTATTTYSVQGSNASGTNQAATATVTVAASTTSYTVPGTLGNDVFVLTAGNNYYGGAGNDTFIISSNTLRGDVTAKIVDSEGDNLIQLVDGMTVTASAFYTDAAQLTLSTGAKVQILGASKFKFQVGANAPAGDTATVLSYADFVSSLGASLTSGTLPASGTAGYVVPTGFTQASAPTPGVAGSAYTVPGTLGEDVFVLSAGNNYLGGGGNDTYIISPYTLIGAVTAKIIDSEGANVIQLVKGMTIASSSFFSNAVQLTLSNGAKVQILGASSFSYQLGANAPAGEAASSLTYAQFAAALGASVPTGSSAVSGSANFVVGE
;
A
#
# COMPACT_ATOMS: atom_id res chain seq x y z
N MET A 1 -68.22 -15.52 78.91
CA MET A 1 -68.38 -16.39 80.09
C MET A 1 -69.12 -15.61 81.18
N HIS A 2 -70.45 -15.55 81.07
CA HIS A 2 -71.35 -15.01 82.09
C HIS A 2 -71.51 -16.04 83.22
N ILE A 3 -70.41 -16.34 83.94
CA ILE A 3 -70.41 -17.19 85.16
C ILE A 3 -69.39 -16.61 86.17
N ILE A 4 -69.45 -15.30 86.42
CA ILE A 4 -68.73 -14.63 87.53
C ILE A 4 -69.75 -13.94 88.45
N LYS A 5 -70.85 -14.62 88.71
CA LYS A 5 -71.70 -14.35 89.87
C LYS A 5 -71.91 -15.70 90.57
N ILE A 6 -71.78 -15.72 91.91
CA ILE A 6 -71.89 -16.86 92.83
C ILE A 6 -70.56 -17.47 93.34
N LYS A 7 -69.53 -16.66 93.62
CA LYS A 7 -68.46 -17.06 94.57
C LYS A 7 -68.16 -16.04 95.68
N SER A 8 -68.94 -14.96 95.77
CA SER A 8 -68.64 -13.81 96.64
C SER A 8 -69.62 -13.62 97.80
N PHE A 9 -70.42 -14.60 98.19
CA PHE A 9 -71.31 -14.47 99.35
C PHE A 9 -71.44 -15.81 100.08
N LEU A 10 -71.21 -15.77 101.41
CA LEU A 10 -70.96 -16.87 102.36
C LEU A 10 -69.51 -17.37 102.33
N LEU A 11 -68.64 -17.19 103.35
CA LEU A 11 -68.88 -17.08 104.78
C LEU A 11 -67.75 -16.24 105.40
N ALA A 12 -68.11 -15.19 106.14
CA ALA A 12 -67.24 -14.60 107.14
C ALA A 12 -67.11 -15.56 108.34
N VAL A 13 -66.04 -15.36 109.12
CA VAL A 13 -65.75 -15.95 110.45
C VAL A 13 -64.93 -17.25 110.46
N ALA A 14 -63.64 -17.11 110.13
CA ALA A 14 -62.46 -17.68 110.81
C ALA A 14 -61.27 -17.53 109.83
N ALA A 15 -60.30 -16.68 110.15
CA ALA A 15 -59.19 -16.32 109.28
C ALA A 15 -58.26 -17.53 109.02
N VAL A 16 -58.56 -18.32 108.00
CA VAL A 16 -57.61 -19.22 107.35
C VAL A 16 -57.23 -18.57 106.03
N CYS A 17 -56.05 -17.95 105.98
CA CYS A 17 -55.49 -17.45 104.72
C CYS A 17 -55.12 -18.65 103.85
N LEU A 18 -55.97 -18.97 102.88
CA LEU A 18 -55.72 -20.03 101.92
C LEU A 18 -54.54 -19.61 101.02
N SER A 19 -53.39 -20.25 101.16
CA SER A 19 -52.18 -19.96 100.37
C SER A 19 -52.12 -20.72 99.04
N GLN A 20 -52.86 -21.83 98.93
CA GLN A 20 -52.86 -22.68 97.75
C GLN A 20 -54.19 -23.44 97.63
N TRP A 21 -54.71 -23.55 96.41
CA TRP A 21 -55.82 -24.43 96.06
C TRP A 21 -55.37 -25.40 94.97
N ALA A 22 -55.17 -26.67 95.32
CA ALA A 22 -54.74 -27.69 94.38
C ALA A 22 -55.94 -28.37 93.70
N TYR A 23 -55.89 -28.47 92.39
CA TYR A 23 -56.72 -29.38 91.61
C TYR A 23 -55.84 -30.62 91.34
N GLY A 24 -56.36 -31.84 91.47
CA GLY A 24 -55.55 -33.06 91.32
C GLY A 24 -54.69 -33.08 90.05
N ALA A 25 -53.55 -33.78 90.09
CA ALA A 25 -52.46 -33.80 89.08
C ALA A 25 -51.44 -32.63 89.11
N GLY A 26 -51.21 -32.03 90.28
CA GLY A 26 -50.10 -31.08 90.51
C GLY A 26 -50.35 -29.65 90.06
N ALA A 27 -51.52 -29.35 89.52
CA ALA A 27 -51.97 -28.01 89.14
C ALA A 27 -52.57 -27.29 90.36
N ALA A 28 -52.10 -26.08 90.68
CA ALA A 28 -52.62 -25.33 91.82
C ALA A 28 -52.69 -23.83 91.55
N ASP A 29 -53.73 -23.19 92.10
CA ASP A 29 -53.79 -21.74 92.22
C ASP A 29 -53.07 -21.34 93.52
N THR A 30 -52.18 -20.36 93.48
CA THR A 30 -51.50 -19.83 94.69
C THR A 30 -51.93 -18.39 94.96
N TYR A 31 -52.05 -18.08 96.24
CA TYR A 31 -52.54 -16.81 96.74
C TYR A 31 -51.52 -16.25 97.74
N THR A 32 -51.09 -15.01 97.56
CA THR A 32 -50.22 -14.32 98.52
C THR A 32 -50.95 -13.13 99.12
N TYR A 33 -50.62 -12.82 100.37
CA TYR A 33 -51.25 -11.76 101.15
C TYR A 33 -50.19 -10.87 101.78
N ASP A 34 -50.53 -9.63 102.08
CA ASP A 34 -49.70 -8.73 102.87
C ASP A 34 -49.81 -9.00 104.38
N ASN A 35 -49.04 -8.27 105.19
CA ASN A 35 -49.01 -8.41 106.65
C ASN A 35 -50.35 -8.02 107.33
N LEU A 36 -51.30 -7.47 106.58
CA LEU A 36 -52.66 -7.16 107.03
C LEU A 36 -53.69 -8.18 106.52
N ASN A 37 -53.23 -9.33 105.99
CA ASN A 37 -54.02 -10.42 105.41
C ASN A 37 -54.87 -10.02 104.19
N ARG A 38 -54.47 -8.98 103.43
CA ARG A 38 -55.12 -8.58 102.17
C ARG A 38 -54.42 -9.25 100.99
N LEU A 39 -55.19 -9.73 100.01
CA LEU A 39 -54.69 -10.52 98.87
C LEU A 39 -53.81 -9.68 97.93
N THR A 40 -52.50 -9.92 97.87
CA THR A 40 -51.56 -9.18 97.01
C THR A 40 -51.31 -9.82 95.65
N SER A 41 -51.50 -11.13 95.51
CA SER A 41 -51.35 -11.81 94.22
C SER A 41 -52.15 -13.10 94.16
N VAL A 42 -52.70 -13.38 92.98
CA VAL A 42 -53.21 -14.70 92.59
C VAL A 42 -52.40 -15.19 91.42
N ARG A 43 -51.86 -16.41 91.51
CA ARG A 43 -51.27 -17.14 90.39
C ARG A 43 -52.17 -18.33 90.09
N PHE A 44 -52.71 -18.42 88.90
CA PHE A 44 -53.54 -19.54 88.50
C PHE A 44 -52.68 -20.68 87.94
N ALA A 45 -53.19 -21.90 87.99
CA ALA A 45 -52.49 -23.09 87.50
C ALA A 45 -52.08 -23.02 85.99
N ASN A 46 -52.73 -22.16 85.19
CA ASN A 46 -52.40 -21.92 83.78
C ASN A 46 -51.24 -20.91 83.57
N GLY A 47 -50.57 -20.48 84.64
CA GLY A 47 -49.45 -19.54 84.61
C GLY A 47 -49.85 -18.06 84.57
N SER A 48 -51.13 -17.75 84.37
CA SER A 48 -51.63 -16.37 84.48
C SER A 48 -51.71 -15.92 85.95
N GLY A 49 -51.75 -14.61 86.18
CA GLY A 49 -51.90 -14.09 87.52
C GLY A 49 -52.34 -12.63 87.54
N GLN A 50 -52.82 -12.20 88.70
CA GLN A 50 -53.19 -10.82 88.97
C GLN A 50 -52.46 -10.39 90.24
N THR A 51 -51.97 -9.15 90.27
CA THR A 51 -51.41 -8.56 91.48
C THR A 51 -52.23 -7.34 91.88
N TYR A 52 -52.33 -7.13 93.20
CA TYR A 52 -53.11 -6.06 93.82
C TYR A 52 -52.18 -5.22 94.69
N THR A 53 -52.31 -3.90 94.61
CA THR A 53 -51.72 -2.97 95.58
C THR A 53 -52.82 -2.23 96.33
N TYR A 54 -52.55 -1.80 97.56
CA TYR A 54 -53.55 -1.18 98.43
C TYR A 54 -53.00 0.10 99.06
N ASP A 55 -53.88 1.06 99.32
CA ASP A 55 -53.56 2.23 100.14
C ASP A 55 -53.55 1.87 101.66
N PRO A 56 -53.11 2.78 102.54
CA PRO A 56 -53.15 2.56 103.99
C PRO A 56 -54.56 2.41 104.58
N ALA A 57 -55.61 2.83 103.86
CA ALA A 57 -57.00 2.72 104.30
C ALA A 57 -57.68 1.40 103.88
N GLY A 58 -57.04 0.59 103.03
CA GLY A 58 -57.58 -0.70 102.57
C GLY A 58 -58.15 -0.72 101.16
N ASN A 59 -58.13 0.39 100.43
CA ASN A 59 -58.67 0.46 99.06
C ASN A 59 -57.63 -0.03 98.05
N ILE A 60 -58.09 -0.67 96.97
CA ILE A 60 -57.22 -1.16 95.90
C ILE A 60 -56.67 0.03 95.08
N LEU A 61 -55.35 0.17 95.01
CA LEU A 61 -54.64 1.19 94.24
C LEU A 61 -54.35 0.77 92.79
N SER A 62 -54.00 -0.50 92.56
CA SER A 62 -53.80 -1.03 91.21
C SER A 62 -54.13 -2.52 91.14
N ILE A 63 -54.62 -2.93 89.96
CA ILE A 63 -54.79 -4.34 89.58
C ILE A 63 -54.02 -4.54 88.27
N THR A 64 -53.16 -5.54 88.22
CA THR A 64 -52.53 -5.98 86.95
C THR A 64 -53.46 -6.98 86.25
N ASN A 65 -53.82 -6.72 84.99
CA ASN A 65 -54.91 -7.44 84.30
C ASN A 65 -54.59 -8.92 83.98
N GLN A 66 -55.63 -9.74 83.86
CA GLN A 66 -55.66 -11.21 83.78
C GLN A 66 -55.05 -11.86 82.51
N LEU A 67 -54.54 -11.08 81.56
CA LEU A 67 -54.13 -11.61 80.25
C LEU A 67 -52.67 -12.07 80.31
N GLY A 68 -52.43 -13.37 80.05
CA GLY A 68 -51.09 -13.96 80.06
C GLY A 68 -50.15 -13.34 79.02
N ALA A 69 -48.89 -13.80 78.92
CA ALA A 69 -48.03 -13.32 77.84
C ALA A 69 -48.65 -13.63 76.46
N GLY A 70 -48.64 -12.64 75.55
CA GLY A 70 -49.03 -12.85 74.16
C GLY A 70 -48.18 -13.92 73.45
N PRO A 71 -48.61 -14.44 72.31
CA PRO A 71 -47.88 -15.49 71.60
C PRO A 71 -46.52 -14.96 71.11
N VAL A 72 -45.49 -15.79 71.18
CA VAL A 72 -44.22 -15.57 70.46
C VAL A 72 -44.14 -16.57 69.33
N CYS A 73 -44.06 -16.09 68.10
CA CYS A 73 -44.12 -16.92 66.91
C CYS A 73 -42.73 -17.10 66.26
N THR A 74 -42.51 -18.27 65.67
CA THR A 74 -41.44 -18.55 64.71
C THR A 74 -42.06 -18.90 63.36
N LEU A 75 -41.31 -18.66 62.29
CA LEU A 75 -41.74 -18.96 60.93
C LEU A 75 -40.65 -19.76 60.20
N SER A 76 -41.03 -20.89 59.61
CA SER A 76 -40.16 -21.70 58.76
C SER A 76 -40.74 -21.86 57.36
N ALA A 77 -39.86 -21.99 56.37
CA ALA A 77 -40.21 -22.32 54.99
C ALA A 77 -39.66 -23.71 54.66
N ASN A 78 -40.47 -24.57 54.03
CA ASN A 78 -40.02 -25.87 53.58
C ASN A 78 -40.60 -26.22 52.20
N PRO A 79 -39.76 -26.40 51.17
CA PRO A 79 -38.31 -26.14 51.14
C PRO A 79 -37.99 -24.63 51.22
N VAL A 80 -36.81 -24.29 51.76
CA VAL A 80 -36.34 -22.88 51.85
C VAL A 80 -35.94 -22.31 50.48
N SER A 81 -35.45 -23.17 49.58
CA SER A 81 -35.03 -22.81 48.23
C SER A 81 -35.89 -23.54 47.19
N ILE A 82 -36.39 -22.81 46.18
CA ILE A 82 -37.24 -23.33 45.11
C ILE A 82 -36.82 -22.78 43.73
N THR A 83 -37.27 -23.42 42.64
CA THR A 83 -37.26 -22.81 41.30
C THR A 83 -38.42 -21.81 41.17
N ALA A 84 -38.31 -20.86 40.24
CA ALA A 84 -39.34 -19.83 40.05
C ALA A 84 -40.71 -20.46 39.79
N GLY A 85 -41.70 -20.12 40.62
CA GLY A 85 -43.07 -20.61 40.52
C GLY A 85 -43.34 -21.99 41.16
N ALA A 86 -42.32 -22.68 41.70
CA ALA A 86 -42.53 -23.88 42.50
C ALA A 86 -43.08 -23.54 43.90
N SER A 87 -43.62 -24.53 44.62
CA SER A 87 -44.28 -24.29 45.91
C SER A 87 -43.33 -24.42 47.11
N SER A 88 -43.43 -23.50 48.07
CA SER A 88 -42.88 -23.64 49.42
C SER A 88 -44.01 -23.52 50.45
N THR A 89 -43.98 -24.34 51.49
CA THR A 89 -44.95 -24.28 52.58
C THR A 89 -44.35 -23.52 53.75
N LEU A 90 -45.00 -22.42 54.12
CA LEU A 90 -44.69 -21.61 55.28
C LEU A 90 -45.45 -22.15 56.50
N THR A 91 -44.76 -22.37 57.62
CA THR A 91 -45.34 -22.89 58.87
C THR A 91 -45.00 -21.98 60.05
N ALA A 92 -46.05 -21.45 60.69
CA ALA A 92 -45.97 -20.59 61.85
C ALA A 92 -46.20 -21.38 63.15
N SER A 93 -45.26 -21.30 64.10
CA SER A 93 -45.35 -21.98 65.40
C SER A 93 -45.28 -20.95 66.51
N CYS A 94 -46.33 -20.86 67.35
CA CYS A 94 -46.43 -19.84 68.39
C CYS A 94 -46.59 -20.45 69.79
N THR A 95 -45.91 -19.87 70.78
CA THR A 95 -46.01 -20.26 72.19
C THR A 95 -46.25 -19.02 73.05
N PRO A 96 -47.34 -18.94 73.85
CA PRO A 96 -48.51 -19.84 73.87
C PRO A 96 -49.23 -19.89 72.50
N ALA A 97 -50.05 -20.93 72.27
CA ALA A 97 -50.70 -21.14 70.97
C ALA A 97 -51.52 -19.91 70.53
N ALA A 98 -51.40 -19.54 69.25
CA ALA A 98 -52.21 -18.51 68.61
C ALA A 98 -53.57 -19.09 68.18
N THR A 99 -54.63 -18.30 68.27
CA THR A 99 -55.97 -18.64 67.78
C THR A 99 -56.23 -18.17 66.35
N SER A 100 -55.46 -17.20 65.85
CA SER A 100 -55.49 -16.74 64.47
C SER A 100 -54.13 -16.22 64.02
N TYR A 101 -53.89 -16.22 62.71
CA TYR A 101 -52.64 -15.76 62.11
C TYR A 101 -52.92 -14.64 61.09
N THR A 102 -52.00 -13.69 61.00
CA THR A 102 -52.02 -12.59 60.03
C THR A 102 -50.73 -12.62 59.23
N TRP A 103 -50.85 -12.95 57.95
CA TRP A 103 -49.72 -13.12 57.04
C TRP A 103 -49.55 -11.88 56.16
N THR A 104 -48.31 -11.52 55.84
CA THR A 104 -47.98 -10.51 54.84
C THR A 104 -47.04 -11.07 53.77
N GLY A 105 -47.25 -10.63 52.53
CA GLY A 105 -46.52 -11.11 51.34
C GLY A 105 -47.27 -12.21 50.56
N GLY A 106 -47.42 -12.01 49.25
CA GLY A 106 -47.93 -13.01 48.31
C GLY A 106 -49.39 -13.45 48.52
N THR A 107 -49.69 -14.69 48.11
CA THR A 107 -51.02 -15.33 48.15
C THR A 107 -51.53 -15.65 49.56
N CYS A 108 -50.71 -15.41 50.60
CA CYS A 108 -51.06 -15.70 52.00
C CYS A 108 -51.85 -14.57 52.67
N ALA A 109 -51.96 -13.40 52.05
CA ALA A 109 -52.72 -12.27 52.58
C ALA A 109 -54.22 -12.63 52.66
N GLY A 110 -54.68 -13.07 53.83
CA GLY A 110 -56.06 -13.49 54.09
C GLY A 110 -56.20 -14.87 54.76
N THR A 111 -55.12 -15.65 54.84
CA THR A 111 -55.12 -16.93 55.55
C THR A 111 -55.11 -16.70 57.06
N THR A 112 -55.98 -17.39 57.81
CA THR A 112 -56.02 -17.33 59.29
C THR A 112 -55.41 -18.55 59.97
N GLY A 113 -54.99 -19.55 59.21
CA GLY A 113 -54.35 -20.77 59.68
C GLY A 113 -52.84 -20.64 59.92
N ALA A 114 -52.29 -21.62 60.63
CA ALA A 114 -50.87 -21.69 61.00
C ALA A 114 -49.92 -22.03 59.83
N THR A 115 -50.48 -22.42 58.67
CA THR A 115 -49.70 -22.77 57.48
C THR A 115 -50.22 -22.03 56.24
N CYS A 116 -49.32 -21.74 55.30
CA CYS A 116 -49.67 -21.19 54.00
C CYS A 116 -48.71 -21.65 52.91
N THR A 117 -49.21 -21.98 51.71
CA THR A 117 -48.39 -22.38 50.56
C THR A 117 -48.20 -21.20 49.60
N VAL A 118 -46.96 -20.96 49.18
CA VAL A 118 -46.57 -19.85 48.30
C VAL A 118 -45.84 -20.35 47.06
N THR A 119 -46.00 -19.66 45.93
CA THR A 119 -45.34 -19.95 44.64
C THR A 119 -44.59 -18.75 44.06
N PRO A 120 -43.61 -18.17 44.77
CA PRO A 120 -42.95 -16.95 44.31
C PRO A 120 -42.09 -17.19 43.06
N THR A 121 -42.04 -16.19 42.18
CA THR A 121 -41.17 -16.16 40.98
C THR A 121 -39.87 -15.40 41.20
N ALA A 122 -39.74 -14.69 42.32
CA ALA A 122 -38.53 -14.02 42.79
C ALA A 122 -38.32 -14.26 44.29
N THR A 123 -37.07 -14.19 44.77
CA THR A 123 -36.75 -14.34 46.20
C THR A 123 -37.60 -13.36 47.02
N THR A 124 -38.43 -13.90 47.92
CA THR A 124 -39.47 -13.14 48.63
C THR A 124 -39.40 -13.45 50.12
N ALA A 125 -39.42 -12.40 50.95
CA ALA A 125 -39.55 -12.51 52.39
C ALA A 125 -41.03 -12.46 52.78
N TYR A 126 -41.44 -13.36 53.66
CA TYR A 126 -42.80 -13.47 54.20
C TYR A 126 -42.76 -13.21 55.70
N THR A 127 -43.81 -12.60 56.23
CA THR A 127 -43.95 -12.44 57.68
C THR A 127 -45.32 -12.88 58.18
N VAL A 128 -45.37 -13.31 59.44
CA VAL A 128 -46.59 -13.75 60.11
C VAL A 128 -46.63 -13.26 61.56
N ALA A 129 -47.79 -12.74 61.98
CA ALA A 129 -48.07 -12.46 63.39
C ALA A 129 -49.23 -13.34 63.87
N GLY A 130 -49.07 -13.99 65.02
CA GLY A 130 -50.10 -14.79 65.67
C GLY A 130 -50.86 -13.98 66.70
N THR A 131 -52.16 -14.20 66.85
CA THR A 131 -53.01 -13.55 67.86
C THR A 131 -53.68 -14.60 68.72
N ASN A 132 -53.67 -14.41 70.05
CA ASN A 132 -54.51 -15.15 70.99
C ASN A 132 -55.30 -14.18 71.88
N THR A 133 -56.02 -14.71 72.87
CA THR A 133 -56.79 -13.89 73.80
C THR A 133 -55.95 -12.84 74.52
N SER A 134 -54.65 -13.10 74.72
CA SER A 134 -53.70 -12.23 75.41
C SER A 134 -53.06 -11.13 74.55
N GLY A 135 -53.18 -11.20 73.22
CA GLY A 135 -52.64 -10.20 72.32
C GLY A 135 -52.05 -10.76 71.03
N THR A 136 -51.42 -9.88 70.24
CA THR A 136 -50.78 -10.20 68.95
C THR A 136 -49.25 -10.24 69.11
N SER A 137 -48.60 -11.22 68.50
CA SER A 137 -47.14 -11.33 68.48
C SER A 137 -46.51 -10.24 67.61
N THR A 138 -45.23 -9.97 67.83
CA THR A 138 -44.39 -9.37 66.77
C THR A 138 -44.33 -10.31 65.57
N ALA A 139 -44.20 -9.75 64.36
CA ALA A 139 -44.17 -10.55 63.14
C ALA A 139 -42.86 -11.37 63.05
N ALA A 140 -42.98 -12.67 62.85
CA ALA A 140 -41.86 -13.57 62.53
C ALA A 140 -41.65 -13.61 61.01
N SER A 141 -40.40 -13.71 60.55
CA SER A 141 -40.06 -13.69 59.12
C SER A 141 -39.36 -14.94 58.63
N ALA A 142 -39.64 -15.37 57.41
CA ALA A 142 -38.86 -16.35 56.66
C ALA A 142 -38.71 -15.92 55.20
N THR A 143 -37.57 -16.25 54.59
CA THR A 143 -37.28 -15.95 53.19
C THR A 143 -37.32 -17.22 52.36
N VAL A 144 -38.13 -17.22 51.30
CA VAL A 144 -38.08 -18.25 50.27
C VAL A 144 -37.16 -17.75 49.17
N THR A 145 -36.03 -18.44 48.97
CA THR A 145 -35.07 -18.10 47.91
C THR A 145 -35.48 -18.74 46.60
N VAL A 146 -35.60 -17.92 45.55
CA VAL A 146 -35.86 -18.42 44.21
C VAL A 146 -34.53 -18.57 43.48
N SER A 147 -34.13 -19.80 43.23
CA SER A 147 -32.95 -20.10 42.42
C SER A 147 -33.26 -19.81 40.95
N THR A 148 -32.76 -18.70 40.45
CA THR A 148 -32.74 -18.42 39.01
C THR A 148 -31.62 -19.21 38.37
N CYS A 149 -31.95 -20.06 37.40
CA CYS A 149 -30.91 -20.74 36.64
C CYS A 149 -30.25 -19.76 35.67
N SER A 150 -28.97 -19.48 35.89
CA SER A 150 -28.13 -18.73 34.96
C SER A 150 -26.99 -19.65 34.54
N PRO A 151 -27.04 -20.25 33.34
CA PRO A 151 -25.91 -21.05 32.85
C PRO A 151 -24.65 -20.17 32.77
N THR A 152 -23.48 -20.79 32.89
CA THR A 152 -22.18 -20.16 32.60
C THR A 152 -21.56 -20.82 31.39
N LEU A 153 -20.91 -20.01 30.55
CA LEU A 153 -20.26 -20.46 29.33
C LEU A 153 -18.75 -20.35 29.48
N ASN A 154 -18.02 -21.39 29.06
CA ASN A 154 -16.57 -21.33 28.97
C ASN A 154 -16.10 -22.02 27.67
N PRO A 155 -15.52 -21.26 26.72
CA PRO A 155 -15.34 -19.80 26.71
C PRO A 155 -16.65 -19.02 26.46
N THR A 156 -16.66 -17.69 26.61
CA THR A 156 -17.80 -16.81 26.29
C THR A 156 -17.78 -16.28 24.85
N SER A 157 -16.66 -16.44 24.14
CA SER A 157 -16.54 -16.06 22.73
C SER A 157 -15.48 -16.90 22.01
N ALA A 158 -15.53 -16.90 20.68
CA ALA A 158 -14.48 -17.44 19.82
C ALA A 158 -14.15 -16.47 18.67
N SER A 159 -12.89 -16.48 18.25
CA SER A 159 -12.44 -15.82 17.02
C SER A 159 -11.85 -16.88 16.09
N VAL A 160 -12.34 -16.95 14.86
CA VAL A 160 -11.94 -17.96 13.86
C VAL A 160 -11.48 -17.32 12.55
N ALA A 161 -10.67 -18.03 11.78
CA ALA A 161 -10.24 -17.60 10.46
C ALA A 161 -11.41 -17.55 9.46
N ALA A 162 -11.18 -16.93 8.30
CA ALA A 162 -12.20 -16.82 7.25
C ALA A 162 -12.61 -18.16 6.63
N THR A 163 -11.81 -19.22 6.80
CA THR A 163 -12.13 -20.57 6.34
C THR A 163 -13.29 -21.19 7.12
N ALA A 164 -13.95 -22.19 6.53
CA ALA A 164 -14.92 -22.98 7.26
C ALA A 164 -14.24 -23.69 8.45
N SER A 165 -14.92 -23.71 9.60
CA SER A 165 -14.38 -24.29 10.82
C SER A 165 -15.49 -24.84 11.71
N THR A 166 -15.12 -25.66 12.69
CA THR A 166 -16.01 -26.10 13.76
C THR A 166 -15.49 -25.62 15.11
N GLY A 167 -16.37 -25.57 16.11
CA GLY A 167 -16.03 -25.19 17.47
C GLY A 167 -16.98 -25.78 18.50
N SER A 168 -16.64 -25.61 19.77
CA SER A 168 -17.46 -26.06 20.89
C SER A 168 -17.41 -25.04 22.03
N VAL A 169 -18.51 -24.94 22.79
CA VAL A 169 -18.59 -24.18 24.04
C VAL A 169 -19.19 -25.05 25.13
N ASN A 170 -18.55 -25.06 26.31
CA ASN A 170 -19.04 -25.79 27.46
C ASN A 170 -20.07 -24.96 28.21
N VAL A 171 -21.15 -25.62 28.63
CA VAL A 171 -22.25 -25.06 29.42
C VAL A 171 -22.22 -25.70 30.80
N THR A 172 -22.08 -24.88 31.84
CA THR A 172 -22.28 -25.31 33.22
C THR A 172 -23.62 -24.76 33.69
N SER A 173 -24.54 -25.65 34.08
CA SER A 173 -25.91 -25.29 34.44
C SER A 173 -26.49 -26.30 35.42
N SER A 174 -27.47 -25.87 36.21
CA SER A 174 -28.31 -26.73 37.06
C SER A 174 -29.71 -26.96 36.48
N CYS A 175 -30.00 -26.41 35.30
CA CYS A 175 -31.31 -26.50 34.66
C CYS A 175 -31.22 -26.83 33.16
N ALA A 176 -32.40 -27.00 32.56
CA ALA A 176 -32.57 -27.11 31.12
C ALA A 176 -32.23 -25.80 30.40
N TRP A 177 -31.57 -25.92 29.26
CA TRP A 177 -31.21 -24.80 28.39
C TRP A 177 -31.42 -25.20 26.93
N THR A 178 -31.68 -24.20 26.10
CA THR A 178 -31.84 -24.31 24.64
C THR A 178 -30.89 -23.35 23.94
N VAL A 179 -30.57 -23.63 22.68
CA VAL A 179 -29.64 -22.83 21.87
C VAL A 179 -30.34 -22.33 20.62
N THR A 180 -30.16 -21.05 20.31
CA THR A 180 -30.58 -20.44 19.05
C THR A 180 -29.41 -19.65 18.45
N SER A 181 -29.32 -19.63 17.11
CA SER A 181 -28.34 -18.84 16.37
C SER A 181 -29.03 -17.67 15.69
N ASP A 182 -28.39 -16.50 15.67
CA ASP A 182 -28.86 -15.31 14.93
C ASP A 182 -28.35 -15.26 13.47
N ALA A 183 -27.41 -16.13 13.11
CA ALA A 183 -26.67 -16.06 11.87
C ALA A 183 -26.76 -17.38 11.08
N SER A 184 -27.16 -17.29 9.82
CA SER A 184 -27.28 -18.46 8.92
C SER A 184 -25.95 -19.15 8.61
N TRP A 185 -24.82 -18.46 8.77
CA TRP A 185 -23.47 -19.00 8.59
C TRP A 185 -22.90 -19.68 9.84
N LEU A 186 -23.61 -19.60 10.98
CA LEU A 186 -23.24 -20.21 12.26
C LEU A 186 -24.32 -21.22 12.66
N SER A 187 -24.08 -22.51 12.44
CA SER A 187 -25.07 -23.57 12.68
C SER A 187 -24.70 -24.45 13.87
N ILE A 188 -25.72 -24.92 14.61
CA ILE A 188 -25.54 -25.85 15.72
C ILE A 188 -25.46 -27.26 15.15
N THR A 189 -24.38 -27.98 15.43
CA THR A 189 -24.17 -29.35 14.95
C THR A 189 -24.54 -30.40 15.99
N SER A 190 -24.42 -30.06 17.29
CA SER A 190 -24.94 -30.87 18.39
C SER A 190 -25.17 -30.04 19.65
N GLY A 191 -25.99 -30.56 20.57
CA GLY A 191 -26.30 -29.84 21.82
C GLY A 191 -27.21 -28.62 21.63
N ALA A 192 -28.21 -28.70 20.75
CA ALA A 192 -29.20 -27.61 20.59
C ALA A 192 -30.09 -27.39 21.84
N SER A 193 -30.10 -28.36 22.74
CA SER A 193 -30.69 -28.27 24.07
C SER A 193 -29.98 -29.23 25.02
N GLY A 194 -30.02 -28.96 26.32
CA GLY A 194 -29.49 -29.85 27.34
C GLY A 194 -30.13 -29.61 28.71
N ASN A 195 -29.86 -30.50 29.66
CA ASN A 195 -30.26 -30.35 31.06
C ASN A 195 -29.05 -30.56 31.95
N GLY A 196 -28.74 -29.58 32.79
CA GLY A 196 -27.51 -29.58 33.57
C GLY A 196 -26.27 -29.21 32.74
N ASN A 197 -25.12 -29.76 33.09
CA ASN A 197 -23.87 -29.50 32.35
C ASN A 197 -23.89 -30.17 30.97
N GLY A 198 -23.28 -29.52 29.97
CA GLY A 198 -23.14 -30.08 28.63
C GLY A 198 -22.23 -29.24 27.75
N ALA A 199 -22.24 -29.54 26.44
CA ALA A 199 -21.48 -28.81 25.44
C ALA A 199 -22.34 -28.57 24.20
N VAL A 200 -22.10 -27.43 23.54
CA VAL A 200 -22.75 -27.05 22.29
C VAL A 200 -21.68 -27.04 21.21
N ALA A 201 -21.80 -27.92 20.21
CA ALA A 201 -20.93 -27.90 19.05
C ALA A 201 -21.57 -27.09 17.92
N TYR A 202 -20.75 -26.32 17.21
CA TYR A 202 -21.19 -25.47 16.11
C TYR A 202 -20.24 -25.57 14.91
N ALA A 203 -20.78 -25.24 13.74
CA ALA A 203 -20.05 -25.09 12.50
C ALA A 203 -20.18 -23.66 11.97
N VAL A 204 -19.10 -23.18 11.38
CA VAL A 204 -18.96 -21.85 10.79
C VAL A 204 -18.68 -22.06 9.30
N THR A 205 -19.54 -21.54 8.42
CA THR A 205 -19.26 -21.56 6.98
C THR A 205 -18.16 -20.56 6.64
N ALA A 206 -17.46 -20.74 5.51
CA ALA A 206 -16.39 -19.82 5.13
C ALA A 206 -16.93 -18.39 4.92
N ASN A 207 -16.20 -17.39 5.43
CA ASN A 207 -16.43 -15.98 5.12
C ASN A 207 -15.63 -15.63 3.86
N THR A 208 -16.32 -15.49 2.72
CA THR A 208 -15.70 -15.07 1.46
C THR A 208 -15.59 -13.55 1.33
N ALA A 209 -16.22 -12.79 2.23
CA ALA A 209 -16.16 -11.34 2.22
C ALA A 209 -14.83 -10.81 2.78
N THR A 210 -14.41 -9.64 2.31
CA THR A 210 -13.21 -8.91 2.78
C THR A 210 -13.46 -8.13 4.07
N THR A 211 -14.65 -8.28 4.67
CA THR A 211 -15.03 -7.69 5.95
C THR A 211 -15.24 -8.79 6.99
N THR A 212 -14.76 -8.54 8.20
CA THR A 212 -15.03 -9.38 9.37
C THR A 212 -16.54 -9.43 9.64
N ARG A 213 -17.04 -10.59 10.07
CA ARG A 213 -18.45 -10.77 10.46
C ARG A 213 -18.58 -11.36 11.85
N THR A 214 -19.65 -11.02 12.55
CA THR A 214 -19.95 -11.48 13.91
C THR A 214 -21.36 -12.05 13.97
N GLY A 215 -21.51 -13.17 14.66
CA GLY A 215 -22.78 -13.85 14.91
C GLY A 215 -22.79 -14.42 16.33
N THR A 216 -23.98 -14.71 16.86
CA THR A 216 -24.16 -15.12 18.25
C THR A 216 -24.98 -16.39 18.39
N LEU A 217 -24.62 -17.20 19.40
CA LEU A 217 -25.45 -18.27 19.92
C LEU A 217 -26.03 -17.83 21.26
N THR A 218 -27.35 -17.84 21.37
CA THR A 218 -28.05 -17.62 22.65
C THR A 218 -28.28 -18.97 23.32
N ILE A 219 -27.60 -19.24 24.43
CA ILE A 219 -27.64 -20.48 25.21
C ILE A 219 -28.30 -20.19 26.56
N GLY A 220 -29.57 -20.58 26.72
CA GLY A 220 -30.38 -20.14 27.85
C GLY A 220 -30.45 -18.62 27.92
N SER A 221 -29.95 -18.02 29.01
CA SER A 221 -29.89 -16.55 29.18
C SER A 221 -28.51 -15.94 28.88
N LYS A 222 -27.58 -16.70 28.27
CA LYS A 222 -26.23 -16.22 27.96
C LYS A 222 -25.98 -16.15 26.45
N THR A 223 -25.12 -15.23 26.06
CA THR A 223 -24.71 -15.02 24.67
C THR A 223 -23.27 -15.51 24.49
N PHE A 224 -23.05 -16.36 23.50
CA PHE A 224 -21.73 -16.75 23.02
C PHE A 224 -21.46 -16.08 21.68
N THR A 225 -20.40 -15.29 21.59
CA THR A 225 -20.09 -14.50 20.39
C THR A 225 -19.02 -15.17 19.53
N VAL A 226 -19.29 -15.34 18.23
CA VAL A 226 -18.30 -15.82 17.26
C VAL A 226 -17.94 -14.69 16.30
N THR A 227 -16.67 -14.31 16.27
CA THR A 227 -16.12 -13.36 15.30
C THR A 227 -15.32 -14.12 14.26
N GLN A 228 -15.75 -14.06 13.00
CA GLN A 228 -15.03 -14.67 11.89
C GLN A 228 -14.29 -13.58 11.09
N GLN A 229 -12.98 -13.75 10.96
CA GLN A 229 -12.12 -12.81 10.25
C GLN A 229 -12.55 -12.64 8.78
N ALA A 230 -12.17 -11.50 8.18
CA ALA A 230 -12.26 -11.27 6.75
C ALA A 230 -11.41 -12.28 5.96
N SER A 231 -11.86 -12.64 4.74
CA SER A 231 -11.03 -13.39 3.80
C SER A 231 -9.77 -12.60 3.43
N THR A 232 -8.60 -13.20 3.62
CA THR A 232 -7.30 -12.65 3.17
C THR A 232 -6.93 -13.11 1.76
N THR A 233 -7.62 -14.13 1.23
CA THR A 233 -7.51 -14.59 -0.16
C THR A 233 -8.72 -14.12 -0.95
N GLY A 234 -8.60 -12.94 -1.56
CA GLY A 234 -9.62 -12.43 -2.48
C GLY A 234 -9.77 -10.93 -2.52
N GLY A 235 -8.67 -10.17 -2.58
CA GLY A 235 -8.75 -8.79 -3.07
C GLY A 235 -9.04 -8.77 -4.58
N ALA A 236 -9.49 -7.63 -5.11
CA ALA A 236 -9.37 -7.37 -6.54
C ALA A 236 -7.91 -7.66 -6.97
N PRO A 237 -7.68 -8.29 -8.13
CA PRO A 237 -6.34 -8.69 -8.56
C PRO A 237 -5.42 -7.47 -8.57
N VAL A 238 -4.13 -7.58 -8.26
CA VAL A 238 -3.18 -6.50 -8.58
C VAL A 238 -2.32 -6.98 -9.72
N CYS A 239 -2.49 -6.38 -10.89
CA CYS A 239 -1.79 -6.77 -12.10
C CYS A 239 -0.53 -5.93 -12.32
N THR A 240 0.53 -6.59 -12.79
CA THR A 240 1.66 -5.94 -13.46
C THR A 240 1.58 -6.24 -14.95
N LEU A 241 2.06 -5.30 -15.78
CA LEU A 241 2.10 -5.45 -17.22
C LEU A 241 3.54 -5.36 -17.69
N SER A 242 3.99 -6.33 -18.48
CA SER A 242 5.32 -6.36 -19.08
C SER A 242 5.21 -6.52 -20.60
N ALA A 243 6.10 -5.85 -21.32
CA ALA A 243 6.26 -5.98 -22.76
C ALA A 243 7.58 -6.70 -23.06
N ASN A 244 7.53 -7.77 -23.84
CA ASN A 244 8.73 -8.49 -24.26
C ASN A 244 8.68 -8.84 -25.75
N PRO A 245 9.59 -8.30 -26.58
CA PRO A 245 10.56 -7.24 -26.24
C PRO A 245 9.87 -5.88 -25.97
N SER A 246 10.46 -5.03 -25.12
CA SER A 246 9.95 -3.68 -24.82
C SER A 246 10.27 -2.63 -25.90
N SER A 247 11.16 -2.97 -26.83
CA SER A 247 11.51 -2.19 -28.01
C SER A 247 11.44 -3.07 -29.25
N ILE A 248 10.86 -2.55 -30.33
CA ILE A 248 10.69 -3.23 -31.61
C ILE A 248 10.93 -2.26 -32.78
N THR A 249 11.15 -2.76 -33.99
CA THR A 249 11.01 -1.96 -35.21
C THR A 249 9.53 -1.76 -35.56
N ALA A 250 9.20 -0.78 -36.41
CA ALA A 250 7.83 -0.49 -36.79
C ALA A 250 7.12 -1.73 -37.39
N GLY A 251 5.99 -2.13 -36.81
CA GLY A 251 5.25 -3.34 -37.22
C GLY A 251 5.85 -4.67 -36.70
N GLY A 252 6.96 -4.61 -35.97
CA GLY A 252 7.53 -5.74 -35.23
C GLY A 252 6.56 -6.27 -34.17
N SER A 253 6.77 -7.49 -33.68
CA SER A 253 5.88 -8.08 -32.67
C SER A 253 6.43 -7.87 -31.26
N SER A 254 5.60 -7.36 -30.34
CA SER A 254 5.84 -7.42 -28.90
C SER A 254 4.73 -8.22 -28.24
N THR A 255 5.07 -9.06 -27.27
CA THR A 255 4.07 -9.77 -26.47
C THR A 255 3.90 -9.05 -25.14
N LEU A 256 2.68 -8.59 -24.89
CA LEU A 256 2.25 -8.05 -23.61
C LEU A 256 1.79 -9.20 -22.70
N THR A 257 2.29 -9.23 -21.48
CA THR A 257 1.94 -10.25 -20.48
C THR A 257 1.48 -9.57 -19.19
N ALA A 258 0.22 -9.84 -18.82
CA ALA A 258 -0.40 -9.38 -17.59
C ALA A 258 -0.28 -10.45 -16.50
N THR A 259 0.38 -10.13 -15.40
CA THR A 259 0.55 -11.03 -14.25
C THR A 259 -0.21 -10.46 -13.06
N CYS A 260 -1.22 -11.17 -12.56
CA CYS A 260 -2.09 -10.68 -11.50
C CYS A 260 -2.04 -11.57 -10.26
N ASN A 261 -2.03 -10.95 -9.08
CA ASN A 261 -2.17 -11.64 -7.80
C ASN A 261 -3.20 -10.93 -6.90
N PRO A 262 -4.26 -11.60 -6.41
CA PRO A 262 -4.67 -12.96 -6.78
C PRO A 262 -5.03 -13.09 -8.27
N THR A 263 -5.10 -14.32 -8.79
CA THR A 263 -5.33 -14.58 -10.22
C THR A 263 -6.60 -13.89 -10.73
N ALA A 264 -6.49 -13.16 -11.83
CA ALA A 264 -7.64 -12.58 -12.51
C ALA A 264 -8.37 -13.66 -13.34
N THR A 265 -9.69 -13.58 -13.40
CA THR A 265 -10.54 -14.46 -14.23
C THR A 265 -10.88 -13.82 -15.58
N SER A 266 -10.63 -12.52 -15.76
CA SER A 266 -10.81 -11.80 -17.02
C SER A 266 -9.88 -10.58 -17.10
N TYR A 267 -9.63 -10.10 -18.31
CA TYR A 267 -8.76 -8.96 -18.60
C TYR A 267 -9.47 -7.97 -19.50
N ILE A 268 -9.26 -6.68 -19.26
CA ILE A 268 -9.76 -5.56 -20.06
C ILE A 268 -8.54 -4.77 -20.53
N TRP A 269 -8.25 -4.85 -21.83
CA TRP A 269 -7.13 -4.16 -22.45
C TRP A 269 -7.58 -2.84 -23.09
N THR A 270 -6.77 -1.79 -22.97
CA THR A 270 -6.95 -0.53 -23.68
C THR A 270 -5.71 -0.20 -24.50
N GLY A 271 -5.91 0.15 -25.76
CA GLY A 271 -4.85 0.48 -26.72
C GLY A 271 -4.62 -0.64 -27.75
N GLY A 272 -4.70 -0.28 -29.04
CA GLY A 272 -4.37 -1.16 -30.16
C GLY A 272 -5.27 -2.38 -30.35
N THR A 273 -4.72 -3.42 -31.00
CA THR A 273 -5.40 -4.66 -31.40
C THR A 273 -5.82 -5.57 -30.26
N CYS A 274 -5.40 -5.27 -29.02
CA CYS A 274 -5.75 -6.04 -27.83
C CYS A 274 -7.11 -5.64 -27.24
N ALA A 275 -7.71 -4.55 -27.69
CA ALA A 275 -9.02 -4.13 -27.19
C ALA A 275 -10.05 -5.26 -27.42
N GLY A 276 -10.54 -5.85 -26.33
CA GLY A 276 -11.55 -6.93 -26.35
C GLY A 276 -11.05 -8.36 -26.12
N THR A 277 -9.75 -8.59 -25.92
CA THR A 277 -9.26 -9.93 -25.52
C THR A 277 -9.45 -10.17 -24.01
N SER A 278 -9.87 -11.39 -23.65
CA SER A 278 -9.99 -11.85 -22.26
C SER A 278 -8.77 -12.64 -21.76
N ALA A 279 -7.72 -12.76 -22.58
CA ALA A 279 -6.50 -13.49 -22.26
C ALA A 279 -5.50 -12.64 -21.47
N ALA A 280 -4.68 -13.31 -20.65
CA ALA A 280 -3.59 -12.69 -19.88
C ALA A 280 -2.42 -12.22 -20.75
N THR A 281 -2.35 -12.66 -22.01
CA THR A 281 -1.33 -12.27 -22.98
C THR A 281 -1.96 -11.72 -24.24
N CYS A 282 -1.28 -10.76 -24.86
CA CYS A 282 -1.68 -10.22 -26.15
C CYS A 282 -0.46 -9.83 -27.00
N ALA A 283 -0.45 -10.24 -28.26
CA ALA A 283 0.57 -9.82 -29.22
C ALA A 283 0.16 -8.50 -29.89
N VAL A 284 1.07 -7.54 -29.91
CA VAL A 284 0.89 -6.22 -30.54
C VAL A 284 1.95 -5.96 -31.60
N LYS A 285 1.57 -5.18 -32.61
CA LYS A 285 2.45 -4.75 -33.71
C LYS A 285 2.35 -3.24 -33.97
N PRO A 286 2.69 -2.38 -32.99
CA PRO A 286 2.60 -0.94 -33.20
C PRO A 286 3.60 -0.44 -34.25
N THR A 287 3.22 0.60 -34.99
CA THR A 287 4.08 1.32 -35.94
C THR A 287 4.62 2.63 -35.37
N ALA A 288 4.15 3.05 -34.20
CA ALA A 288 4.66 4.17 -33.42
C ALA A 288 4.74 3.78 -31.93
N THR A 289 5.62 4.41 -31.16
CA THR A 289 5.73 4.17 -29.71
C THR A 289 4.36 4.30 -29.06
N THR A 290 3.90 3.21 -28.43
CA THR A 290 2.52 3.09 -27.94
C THR A 290 2.53 2.59 -26.49
N THR A 291 1.76 3.26 -25.64
CA THR A 291 1.49 2.80 -24.27
C THR A 291 0.21 2.00 -24.23
N TYR A 292 0.28 0.81 -23.65
CA TYR A 292 -0.83 -0.11 -23.45
C TYR A 292 -1.21 -0.15 -21.98
N SER A 293 -2.49 -0.40 -21.70
CA SER A 293 -2.95 -0.65 -20.33
C SER A 293 -3.84 -1.89 -20.24
N VAL A 294 -3.81 -2.55 -19.08
CA VAL A 294 -4.64 -3.71 -18.76
C VAL A 294 -5.22 -3.59 -17.37
N GLN A 295 -6.48 -4.01 -17.22
CA GLN A 295 -7.13 -4.26 -15.93
C GLN A 295 -7.51 -5.75 -15.83
N GLY A 296 -7.14 -6.41 -14.75
CA GLY A 296 -7.65 -7.73 -14.39
C GLY A 296 -8.89 -7.63 -13.51
N SER A 297 -9.81 -8.57 -13.66
CA SER A 297 -10.97 -8.70 -12.77
C SER A 297 -11.10 -10.12 -12.25
N ASN A 298 -11.55 -10.27 -11.01
CA ASN A 298 -12.01 -11.54 -10.43
C ASN A 298 -13.36 -11.33 -9.72
N ALA A 299 -13.86 -12.35 -9.01
CA ALA A 299 -15.13 -12.27 -8.26
C ALA A 299 -15.14 -11.16 -7.18
N SER A 300 -13.96 -10.67 -6.78
CA SER A 300 -13.79 -9.62 -5.77
C SER A 300 -13.69 -8.21 -6.35
N GLY A 301 -13.65 -8.06 -7.68
CA GLY A 301 -13.65 -6.76 -8.37
C GLY A 301 -12.57 -6.61 -9.43
N THR A 302 -12.44 -5.38 -9.94
CA THR A 302 -11.49 -4.97 -10.99
C THR A 302 -10.39 -4.10 -10.38
N ASN A 303 -9.18 -4.19 -10.90
CA ASN A 303 -8.04 -3.44 -10.40
C ASN A 303 -7.82 -2.10 -11.10
N GLN A 304 -6.88 -1.30 -10.60
CA GLN A 304 -6.38 -0.13 -11.34
C GLN A 304 -5.55 -0.58 -12.56
N ALA A 305 -5.60 0.21 -13.64
CA ALA A 305 -4.90 -0.11 -14.87
C ALA A 305 -3.39 -0.19 -14.68
N ALA A 306 -2.79 -1.31 -15.08
CA ALA A 306 -1.34 -1.47 -15.20
C ALA A 306 -0.91 -1.09 -16.62
N THR A 307 0.18 -0.34 -16.76
CA THR A 307 0.64 0.17 -18.06
C THR A 307 2.01 -0.38 -18.45
N ALA A 308 2.23 -0.58 -19.75
CA ALA A 308 3.53 -0.84 -20.34
C ALA A 308 3.66 -0.10 -21.67
N THR A 309 4.87 0.41 -21.96
CA THR A 309 5.16 1.10 -23.22
C THR A 309 5.98 0.19 -24.12
N VAL A 310 5.53 0.03 -25.36
CA VAL A 310 6.33 -0.58 -26.43
C VAL A 310 6.92 0.55 -27.24
N THR A 311 8.24 0.69 -27.18
CA THR A 311 8.98 1.68 -27.97
C THR A 311 9.14 1.16 -29.39
N VAL A 312 8.75 1.95 -30.38
CA VAL A 312 9.04 1.64 -31.78
C VAL A 312 10.33 2.38 -32.15
N ALA A 313 11.43 1.64 -32.22
CA ALA A 313 12.69 2.12 -32.75
C ALA A 313 12.49 2.49 -34.23
N ALA A 314 13.02 3.66 -34.61
CA ALA A 314 13.15 4.02 -36.01
C ALA A 314 13.91 2.89 -36.72
N SER A 315 13.35 2.41 -37.83
CA SER A 315 14.02 1.42 -38.67
C SER A 315 15.23 2.09 -39.31
N THR A 316 16.42 1.92 -38.73
CA THR A 316 17.67 2.32 -39.37
C THR A 316 18.06 1.23 -40.35
N THR A 317 17.80 1.44 -41.63
CA THR A 317 18.58 0.78 -42.67
C THR A 317 20.05 1.15 -42.45
N SER A 318 20.93 0.15 -42.33
CA SER A 318 22.35 0.39 -42.20
C SER A 318 22.92 0.76 -43.56
N TYR A 319 23.48 1.97 -43.68
CA TYR A 319 24.15 2.41 -44.90
C TYR A 319 25.67 2.22 -44.77
N THR A 320 26.32 2.05 -45.91
CA THR A 320 27.77 2.11 -46.00
C THR A 320 28.15 3.56 -46.29
N VAL A 321 28.94 4.15 -45.40
CA VAL A 321 29.59 5.46 -45.58
C VAL A 321 31.02 5.19 -46.03
N PRO A 322 31.31 5.28 -47.35
CA PRO A 322 32.66 5.09 -47.86
C PRO A 322 33.49 6.35 -47.63
N GLY A 323 34.72 6.16 -47.18
CA GLY A 323 35.74 7.18 -47.12
C GLY A 323 36.46 7.36 -48.44
N THR A 324 37.30 8.38 -48.47
CA THR A 324 37.90 8.90 -49.69
C THR A 324 39.36 8.47 -49.83
N LEU A 325 40.12 9.15 -50.69
CA LEU A 325 41.57 8.95 -50.83
C LEU A 325 42.40 9.97 -50.03
N GLY A 326 41.73 10.84 -49.26
CA GLY A 326 42.36 11.83 -48.40
C GLY A 326 41.89 11.70 -46.96
N ASN A 327 42.41 12.54 -46.08
CA ASN A 327 42.07 12.51 -44.66
C ASN A 327 40.60 12.91 -44.43
N ASP A 328 39.82 11.99 -43.89
CA ASP A 328 38.40 12.15 -43.60
C ASP A 328 38.10 12.26 -42.10
N VAL A 329 36.98 12.92 -41.80
CA VAL A 329 36.45 13.01 -40.43
C VAL A 329 35.03 12.49 -40.44
N PHE A 330 34.82 11.33 -39.81
CA PHE A 330 33.51 10.69 -39.68
C PHE A 330 32.94 10.98 -38.30
N VAL A 331 31.75 11.59 -38.24
CA VAL A 331 30.94 11.58 -37.02
C VAL A 331 29.98 10.42 -37.12
N LEU A 332 30.08 9.49 -36.17
CA LEU A 332 29.24 8.32 -36.21
C LEU A 332 27.78 8.71 -35.90
N THR A 333 26.89 8.33 -36.81
CA THR A 333 25.43 8.32 -36.68
C THR A 333 24.87 6.90 -36.67
N ALA A 334 23.61 6.80 -36.26
CA ALA A 334 22.96 5.56 -35.85
C ALA A 334 22.85 4.51 -36.96
N GLY A 335 23.54 3.38 -36.79
CA GLY A 335 23.33 2.16 -37.60
C GLY A 335 24.20 2.04 -38.86
N ASN A 336 25.13 2.97 -39.10
CA ASN A 336 25.94 3.00 -40.33
C ASN A 336 27.27 2.24 -40.22
N ASN A 337 27.77 1.78 -41.38
CA ASN A 337 29.09 1.17 -41.53
C ASN A 337 30.04 2.19 -42.19
N TYR A 338 31.06 2.63 -41.46
CA TYR A 338 32.06 3.60 -41.90
C TYR A 338 33.31 2.88 -42.35
N TYR A 339 33.77 3.23 -43.55
CA TYR A 339 35.02 2.74 -44.12
C TYR A 339 35.94 3.92 -44.33
N GLY A 340 37.14 3.96 -43.76
CA GLY A 340 38.00 5.16 -43.85
C GLY A 340 38.58 5.43 -45.24
N GLY A 341 38.88 4.38 -46.00
CA GLY A 341 39.47 4.54 -47.32
C GLY A 341 40.99 4.67 -47.19
N ALA A 342 41.59 5.63 -47.88
CA ALA A 342 43.02 5.91 -47.78
C ALA A 342 43.25 7.32 -47.23
N GLY A 343 44.24 7.48 -46.36
CA GLY A 343 44.48 8.76 -45.69
C GLY A 343 44.59 8.55 -44.18
N ASN A 344 44.80 9.61 -43.43
CA ASN A 344 44.76 9.57 -41.98
C ASN A 344 43.38 10.03 -41.51
N ASP A 345 42.53 9.08 -41.14
CA ASP A 345 41.12 9.33 -40.89
C ASP A 345 40.79 9.44 -39.40
N THR A 346 39.81 10.28 -39.08
CA THR A 346 39.34 10.49 -37.70
C THR A 346 37.88 10.07 -37.55
N PHE A 347 37.59 9.15 -36.63
CA PHE A 347 36.25 8.67 -36.32
C PHE A 347 35.81 9.17 -34.94
N ILE A 348 34.75 10.00 -34.93
CA ILE A 348 34.24 10.66 -33.74
C ILE A 348 33.02 9.89 -33.21
N ILE A 349 33.13 9.42 -31.98
CA ILE A 349 32.09 8.74 -31.23
C ILE A 349 31.51 9.72 -30.21
N SER A 350 30.21 9.97 -30.31
CA SER A 350 29.49 10.82 -29.36
C SER A 350 28.11 10.24 -29.01
N SER A 351 27.72 10.32 -27.73
CA SER A 351 26.35 10.02 -27.28
C SER A 351 25.31 11.03 -27.78
N ASN A 352 25.75 12.17 -28.31
CA ASN A 352 24.85 13.16 -28.89
C ASN A 352 24.41 12.77 -30.31
N THR A 353 25.25 12.04 -31.05
CA THR A 353 24.99 11.61 -32.43
C THR A 353 24.68 10.12 -32.56
N LEU A 354 25.13 9.28 -31.62
CA LEU A 354 24.79 7.84 -31.55
C LEU A 354 23.76 7.57 -30.45
N ARG A 355 22.52 7.29 -30.84
CA ARG A 355 21.40 7.04 -29.91
C ARG A 355 20.56 5.82 -30.30
N GLY A 356 19.99 5.15 -29.29
CA GLY A 356 19.13 3.97 -29.47
C GLY A 356 19.91 2.66 -29.60
N ASP A 357 19.21 1.53 -29.69
CA ASP A 357 19.82 0.18 -29.84
C ASP A 357 20.27 -0.07 -31.29
N VAL A 358 21.26 0.71 -31.72
CA VAL A 358 21.85 0.67 -33.06
C VAL A 358 23.30 0.25 -32.97
N THR A 359 23.86 -0.30 -34.06
CA THR A 359 25.28 -0.65 -34.14
C THR A 359 25.94 0.12 -35.27
N ALA A 360 26.87 1.01 -34.93
CA ALA A 360 27.77 1.63 -35.90
C ALA A 360 29.04 0.78 -36.02
N LYS A 361 29.54 0.62 -37.23
CA LYS A 361 30.74 -0.19 -37.51
C LYS A 361 31.81 0.68 -38.14
N ILE A 362 33.04 0.58 -37.67
CA ILE A 362 34.22 1.27 -38.21
C ILE A 362 35.15 0.21 -38.78
N VAL A 363 35.59 0.42 -40.02
CA VAL A 363 36.58 -0.42 -40.70
C VAL A 363 37.58 0.49 -41.40
N ASP A 364 38.84 0.44 -40.98
CA ASP A 364 39.90 1.15 -41.67
C ASP A 364 41.23 0.45 -41.44
N SER A 365 42.03 0.37 -42.49
CA SER A 365 43.28 -0.38 -42.51
C SER A 365 44.46 0.37 -43.11
N GLU A 366 44.24 1.56 -43.68
CA GLU A 366 45.25 2.35 -44.36
C GLU A 366 45.46 3.68 -43.61
N GLY A 367 46.71 4.15 -43.49
CA GLY A 367 47.05 5.40 -42.81
C GLY A 367 47.07 5.36 -41.27
N ASP A 368 47.33 6.53 -40.68
CA ASP A 368 47.43 6.77 -39.23
C ASP A 368 46.06 7.20 -38.65
N ASN A 369 45.16 6.23 -38.48
CA ASN A 369 43.76 6.50 -38.13
C ASN A 369 43.55 6.74 -36.64
N LEU A 370 42.57 7.57 -36.33
CA LEU A 370 42.27 8.07 -35.00
C LEU A 370 40.81 7.84 -34.64
N ILE A 371 40.55 7.26 -33.47
CA ILE A 371 39.21 7.16 -32.88
C ILE A 371 39.13 8.14 -31.71
N GLN A 372 38.17 9.05 -31.79
CA GLN A 372 37.93 10.08 -30.80
C GLN A 372 36.64 9.78 -30.04
N LEU A 373 36.73 9.63 -28.73
CA LEU A 373 35.58 9.57 -27.84
C LEU A 373 35.38 10.98 -27.27
N VAL A 374 34.23 11.59 -27.56
CA VAL A 374 33.91 12.93 -27.03
C VAL A 374 33.73 12.87 -25.51
N ASP A 375 34.11 13.96 -24.84
CA ASP A 375 34.03 14.11 -23.39
C ASP A 375 32.59 14.01 -22.85
N GLY A 376 32.48 13.63 -21.58
CA GLY A 376 31.20 13.52 -20.88
C GLY A 376 30.31 12.33 -21.29
N MET A 377 30.66 11.59 -22.35
CA MET A 377 29.98 10.37 -22.74
C MET A 377 30.27 9.22 -21.75
N THR A 378 29.28 8.34 -21.56
CA THR A 378 29.42 7.14 -20.73
C THR A 378 29.43 5.86 -21.56
N VAL A 379 30.47 5.04 -21.40
CA VAL A 379 30.57 3.67 -21.93
C VAL A 379 30.06 2.71 -20.84
N THR A 380 28.89 2.11 -21.07
CA THR A 380 28.23 1.22 -20.10
C THR A 380 28.83 -0.18 -20.10
N ALA A 381 29.31 -0.66 -21.25
CA ALA A 381 30.01 -1.92 -21.37
C ALA A 381 31.02 -1.87 -22.52
N SER A 382 32.11 -2.63 -22.41
CA SER A 382 33.09 -2.79 -23.48
C SER A 382 33.56 -4.24 -23.59
N ALA A 383 33.85 -4.66 -24.81
CA ALA A 383 34.42 -5.96 -25.13
C ALA A 383 35.63 -5.76 -26.04
N PHE A 384 36.82 -6.15 -25.57
CA PHE A 384 38.08 -5.97 -26.27
C PHE A 384 38.67 -7.31 -26.72
N TYR A 385 39.05 -7.36 -27.98
CA TYR A 385 39.80 -8.44 -28.62
C TYR A 385 41.19 -7.94 -29.01
N THR A 386 42.06 -8.84 -29.50
CA THR A 386 43.41 -8.48 -29.94
C THR A 386 43.43 -7.43 -31.06
N ASP A 387 42.43 -7.44 -31.96
CA ASP A 387 42.34 -6.52 -33.10
C ASP A 387 40.90 -6.04 -33.37
N ALA A 388 40.07 -6.02 -32.35
CA ALA A 388 38.71 -5.48 -32.45
C ALA A 388 38.22 -4.99 -31.08
N ALA A 389 37.36 -3.99 -31.09
CA ALA A 389 36.72 -3.49 -29.89
C ALA A 389 35.23 -3.27 -30.13
N GLN A 390 34.41 -3.54 -29.12
CA GLN A 390 33.02 -3.12 -29.08
C GLN A 390 32.80 -2.25 -27.84
N LEU A 391 32.23 -1.07 -28.06
CA LEU A 391 31.79 -0.16 -27.00
C LEU A 391 30.28 -0.11 -26.99
N THR A 392 29.67 -0.20 -25.82
CA THR A 392 28.24 0.03 -25.60
C THR A 392 28.09 1.34 -24.84
N LEU A 393 27.31 2.26 -25.38
CA LEU A 393 27.12 3.60 -24.82
C LEU A 393 25.91 3.63 -23.89
N SER A 394 25.84 4.63 -23.01
CA SER A 394 24.66 4.90 -22.17
C SER A 394 23.39 5.17 -22.95
N THR A 395 23.49 5.55 -24.22
CA THR A 395 22.36 5.75 -25.14
C THR A 395 21.77 4.44 -25.68
N GLY A 396 22.38 3.29 -25.36
CA GLY A 396 22.05 1.98 -25.93
C GLY A 396 22.80 1.64 -27.21
N ALA A 397 23.46 2.63 -27.84
CA ALA A 397 24.17 2.44 -29.10
C ALA A 397 25.45 1.62 -28.90
N LYS A 398 25.81 0.86 -29.92
CA LYS A 398 27.01 0.03 -29.97
C LYS A 398 27.93 0.56 -31.06
N VAL A 399 29.22 0.61 -30.78
CA VAL A 399 30.26 0.91 -31.77
C VAL A 399 31.17 -0.30 -31.88
N GLN A 400 31.28 -0.85 -33.09
CA GLN A 400 32.18 -1.95 -33.41
C GLN A 400 33.36 -1.41 -34.22
N ILE A 401 34.56 -1.59 -33.70
CA ILE A 401 35.81 -1.16 -34.33
C ILE A 401 36.52 -2.43 -34.80
N LEU A 402 36.60 -2.63 -36.12
CA LEU A 402 37.35 -3.73 -36.70
C LEU A 402 38.75 -3.25 -37.09
N GLY A 403 39.77 -4.04 -36.78
CA GLY A 403 41.16 -3.61 -36.97
C GLY A 403 41.63 -2.65 -35.86
N ALA A 404 41.05 -2.75 -34.66
CA ALA A 404 41.25 -1.79 -33.57
C ALA A 404 42.73 -1.56 -33.21
N SER A 405 43.62 -2.53 -33.46
CA SER A 405 45.06 -2.38 -33.22
C SER A 405 45.76 -1.41 -34.17
N LYS A 406 45.13 -1.05 -35.29
CA LYS A 406 45.63 -0.09 -36.29
C LYS A 406 45.20 1.35 -36.01
N PHE A 407 44.32 1.55 -35.04
CA PHE A 407 43.86 2.88 -34.65
C PHE A 407 44.62 3.41 -33.45
N LYS A 408 44.77 4.73 -33.42
CA LYS A 408 45.09 5.50 -32.23
C LYS A 408 43.79 5.99 -31.59
N PHE A 409 43.81 6.26 -30.29
CA PHE A 409 42.61 6.62 -29.54
C PHE A 409 42.80 7.91 -28.77
N GLN A 410 41.82 8.80 -28.82
CA GLN A 410 41.72 9.97 -27.96
C GLN A 410 40.46 9.89 -27.12
N VAL A 411 40.61 10.03 -25.81
CA VAL A 411 39.51 9.93 -24.85
C VAL A 411 39.29 11.31 -24.25
N GLY A 412 38.15 11.93 -24.58
CA GLY A 412 37.74 13.26 -24.12
C GLY A 412 38.13 14.42 -25.04
N ALA A 413 38.52 14.14 -26.28
CA ALA A 413 38.83 15.17 -27.26
C ALA A 413 37.61 15.46 -28.15
N ASN A 414 37.59 16.63 -28.78
CA ASN A 414 36.58 17.01 -29.75
C ASN A 414 37.20 17.84 -30.90
N ALA A 415 37.61 17.16 -31.98
CA ALA A 415 38.35 17.77 -33.08
C ALA A 415 37.56 18.91 -33.76
N PRO A 416 36.24 18.81 -33.98
CA PRO A 416 35.44 19.93 -34.46
C PRO A 416 35.54 21.20 -33.60
N ALA A 417 35.68 21.10 -32.28
CA ALA A 417 35.90 22.24 -31.38
C ALA A 417 37.35 22.72 -31.31
N GLY A 418 38.30 21.97 -31.88
CA GLY A 418 39.75 22.22 -31.69
C GLY A 418 40.28 21.66 -30.37
N ASP A 419 39.49 20.87 -29.65
CA ASP A 419 39.90 20.23 -28.41
C ASP A 419 40.69 18.96 -28.72
N THR A 420 41.82 18.79 -28.04
CA THR A 420 42.66 17.60 -28.17
C THR A 420 42.90 16.94 -26.82
N ALA A 421 43.10 15.63 -26.85
CA ALA A 421 43.52 14.84 -25.70
C ALA A 421 44.75 14.03 -26.07
N THR A 422 45.38 13.42 -25.06
CA THR A 422 46.49 12.50 -25.27
C THR A 422 46.08 11.39 -26.24
N VAL A 423 46.92 11.18 -27.26
CA VAL A 423 46.75 10.09 -28.23
C VAL A 423 47.31 8.81 -27.61
N LEU A 424 46.47 7.80 -27.48
CA LEU A 424 46.75 6.50 -26.88
C LEU A 424 46.93 5.44 -27.98
N SER A 425 47.82 4.48 -27.73
CA SER A 425 47.81 3.22 -28.49
C SER A 425 46.56 2.41 -28.14
N TYR A 426 46.22 1.39 -28.94
CA TYR A 426 45.12 0.49 -28.61
C TYR A 426 45.28 -0.17 -27.23
N ALA A 427 46.49 -0.62 -26.88
CA ALA A 427 46.75 -1.24 -25.58
C ALA A 427 46.57 -0.26 -24.41
N ASP A 428 47.03 0.98 -24.57
CA ASP A 428 46.87 2.03 -23.56
C ASP A 428 45.42 2.49 -23.42
N PHE A 429 44.67 2.49 -24.52
CA PHE A 429 43.23 2.74 -24.52
C PHE A 429 42.45 1.65 -23.78
N VAL A 430 42.73 0.37 -24.04
CA VAL A 430 42.10 -0.74 -23.30
C VAL A 430 42.41 -0.62 -21.80
N SER A 431 43.65 -0.25 -21.46
CA SER A 431 44.08 -0.02 -20.08
C SER A 431 43.39 1.17 -19.43
N SER A 432 43.15 2.27 -20.17
CA SER A 432 42.47 3.45 -19.64
C SER A 432 40.98 3.20 -19.34
N LEU A 433 40.36 2.22 -20.01
CA LEU A 433 39.01 1.73 -19.70
C LEU A 433 39.01 0.63 -18.63
N GLY A 434 40.15 0.30 -18.02
CA GLY A 434 40.28 -0.66 -16.92
C GLY A 434 40.29 -2.13 -17.35
N ALA A 435 40.64 -2.43 -18.61
CA ALA A 435 40.80 -3.79 -19.12
C ALA A 435 42.28 -4.11 -19.44
N SER A 436 42.59 -5.38 -19.67
CA SER A 436 43.91 -5.82 -20.15
C SER A 436 43.79 -6.93 -21.21
N LEU A 437 44.55 -6.80 -22.30
CA LEU A 437 44.60 -7.77 -23.40
C LEU A 437 45.43 -9.03 -23.06
N THR A 438 46.12 -9.07 -21.91
CA THR A 438 46.98 -10.21 -21.51
C THR A 438 46.28 -11.27 -20.66
N SER A 439 45.01 -11.05 -20.30
CA SER A 439 44.17 -12.02 -19.60
C SER A 439 43.73 -13.14 -20.56
N GLY A 440 44.02 -14.40 -20.24
CA GLY A 440 43.86 -15.58 -21.10
C GLY A 440 42.44 -15.95 -21.55
N THR A 441 41.45 -15.08 -21.36
CA THR A 441 40.09 -15.20 -21.91
C THR A 441 39.69 -13.89 -22.60
N LEU A 442 39.54 -13.92 -23.92
CA LEU A 442 38.93 -12.84 -24.70
C LEU A 442 37.42 -13.10 -24.89
N PRO A 443 36.58 -12.04 -24.96
CA PRO A 443 36.95 -10.63 -24.88
C PRO A 443 37.29 -10.18 -23.46
N ALA A 444 38.30 -9.32 -23.32
CA ALA A 444 38.55 -8.60 -22.09
C ALA A 444 37.48 -7.53 -21.89
N SER A 445 36.93 -7.41 -20.67
CA SER A 445 35.87 -6.44 -20.36
C SER A 445 36.44 -5.26 -19.58
N GLY A 446 36.08 -4.03 -19.97
CA GLY A 446 36.43 -2.82 -19.23
C GLY A 446 35.54 -2.57 -18.03
N THR A 447 35.80 -1.48 -17.32
CA THR A 447 34.99 -1.02 -16.19
C THR A 447 33.60 -0.61 -16.70
N ALA A 448 32.56 -1.21 -16.15
CA ALA A 448 31.19 -0.86 -16.48
C ALA A 448 30.86 0.57 -16.02
N GLY A 449 30.26 1.37 -16.90
CA GLY A 449 29.88 2.75 -16.60
C GLY A 449 31.05 3.74 -16.60
N TYR A 450 32.12 3.46 -17.36
CA TYR A 450 33.23 4.39 -17.55
C TYR A 450 32.74 5.71 -18.14
N VAL A 451 33.04 6.83 -17.47
CA VAL A 451 32.72 8.19 -17.94
C VAL A 451 33.96 8.80 -18.57
N VAL A 452 33.84 9.26 -19.81
CA VAL A 452 34.91 9.97 -20.50
C VAL A 452 35.21 11.28 -19.76
N PRO A 453 36.46 11.54 -19.34
CA PRO A 453 36.83 12.75 -18.57
C PRO A 453 36.47 14.05 -19.28
N THR A 454 36.31 15.13 -18.51
CA THR A 454 36.07 16.50 -18.99
C THR A 454 37.26 17.39 -18.65
N GLY A 455 37.57 18.39 -19.49
CA GLY A 455 38.58 19.44 -19.19
C GLY A 455 39.94 19.29 -19.88
N PHE A 456 39.94 19.27 -21.22
CA PHE A 456 41.17 19.24 -22.03
C PHE A 456 41.49 20.61 -22.64
N THR A 457 42.75 20.82 -23.02
CA THR A 457 43.26 22.08 -23.57
C THR A 457 43.09 22.16 -25.09
N GLN A 458 42.64 23.33 -25.57
CA GLN A 458 42.56 23.68 -27.00
C GLN A 458 43.95 23.58 -27.65
N ALA A 459 44.07 22.86 -28.78
CA ALA A 459 45.36 22.64 -29.44
C ALA A 459 45.79 23.82 -30.32
N SER A 460 47.10 23.98 -30.46
CA SER A 460 47.73 24.75 -31.55
C SER A 460 47.53 24.04 -32.88
N ALA A 461 47.22 24.79 -33.95
CA ALA A 461 46.85 24.28 -35.26
C ALA A 461 47.86 23.24 -35.84
N PRO A 462 47.39 22.07 -36.32
CA PRO A 462 48.26 21.11 -37.00
C PRO A 462 48.75 21.63 -38.36
N THR A 463 49.95 21.21 -38.75
CA THR A 463 50.62 21.60 -40.01
C THR A 463 49.93 20.99 -41.26
N PRO A 464 49.70 21.76 -42.35
CA PRO A 464 48.89 21.31 -43.49
C PRO A 464 49.52 20.22 -44.36
N GLY A 465 48.74 19.19 -44.68
CA GLY A 465 48.96 18.27 -45.80
C GLY A 465 48.30 18.76 -47.10
N VAL A 466 48.85 18.35 -48.25
CA VAL A 466 48.57 18.89 -49.60
C VAL A 466 47.16 18.50 -50.11
N ALA A 467 46.51 19.44 -50.80
CA ALA A 467 45.15 19.34 -51.34
C ALA A 467 45.00 18.30 -52.48
N GLY A 468 43.97 17.44 -52.38
CA GLY A 468 43.52 16.50 -53.42
C GLY A 468 42.23 16.94 -54.13
N SER A 469 41.84 16.19 -55.17
CA SER A 469 40.66 16.41 -56.04
C SER A 469 39.32 16.25 -55.29
N ALA A 470 38.27 16.91 -55.79
CA ALA A 470 36.95 16.94 -55.14
C ALA A 470 36.13 15.65 -55.32
N TYR A 471 35.65 15.06 -54.22
CA TYR A 471 34.75 13.89 -54.17
C TYR A 471 33.33 14.26 -53.74
N THR A 472 32.37 13.35 -53.94
CA THR A 472 30.97 13.53 -53.50
C THR A 472 30.68 12.61 -52.32
N VAL A 473 30.22 13.19 -51.22
CA VAL A 473 29.76 12.50 -50.01
C VAL A 473 28.22 12.53 -50.03
N PRO A 474 27.55 11.43 -50.39
CA PRO A 474 26.09 11.37 -50.39
C PRO A 474 25.55 11.12 -48.97
N GLY A 475 24.48 11.83 -48.63
CA GLY A 475 23.69 11.59 -47.44
C GLY A 475 22.66 10.48 -47.61
N THR A 476 22.11 10.06 -46.49
CA THR A 476 21.17 8.95 -46.34
C THR A 476 19.73 9.46 -46.31
N LEU A 477 18.74 8.59 -46.11
CA LEU A 477 17.34 9.00 -45.92
C LEU A 477 16.99 9.25 -44.44
N GLY A 478 17.97 9.19 -43.54
CA GLY A 478 17.83 9.43 -42.11
C GLY A 478 18.53 10.73 -41.66
N GLU A 479 18.53 11.01 -40.37
CA GLU A 479 19.24 12.19 -39.83
C GLU A 479 20.76 11.95 -39.83
N ASP A 480 21.48 12.72 -40.65
CA ASP A 480 22.93 12.64 -40.79
C ASP A 480 23.66 13.83 -40.14
N VAL A 481 24.90 13.57 -39.71
CA VAL A 481 25.80 14.61 -39.21
C VAL A 481 27.07 14.59 -40.06
N PHE A 482 27.20 15.60 -40.92
CA PHE A 482 28.38 15.78 -41.77
C PHE A 482 29.36 16.73 -41.10
N VAL A 483 30.59 16.27 -40.88
CA VAL A 483 31.71 17.18 -40.63
C VAL A 483 32.38 17.45 -41.95
N LEU A 484 32.46 18.72 -42.31
CA LEU A 484 33.06 19.11 -43.58
C LEU A 484 34.59 18.87 -43.54
N SER A 485 35.07 18.11 -44.52
CA SER A 485 36.47 17.79 -44.80
C SER A 485 36.88 18.32 -46.16
N ALA A 486 38.18 18.29 -46.42
CA ALA A 486 38.81 19.10 -47.46
C ALA A 486 38.41 18.67 -48.89
N GLY A 487 37.77 19.58 -49.63
CA GLY A 487 37.51 19.42 -51.07
C GLY A 487 36.25 18.64 -51.44
N ASN A 488 35.41 18.26 -50.47
CA ASN A 488 34.27 17.39 -50.71
C ASN A 488 32.96 18.15 -51.02
N ASN A 489 32.11 17.53 -51.85
CA ASN A 489 30.73 17.93 -52.12
C ASN A 489 29.78 17.07 -51.29
N TYR A 490 29.09 17.66 -50.35
CA TYR A 490 28.09 17.03 -49.49
C TYR A 490 26.72 17.21 -50.12
N LEU A 491 26.10 16.09 -50.49
CA LEU A 491 24.72 16.06 -50.97
C LEU A 491 23.87 15.51 -49.83
N GLY A 492 23.02 16.34 -49.22
CA GLY A 492 22.05 15.84 -48.26
C GLY A 492 21.08 14.88 -48.93
N GLY A 493 20.74 13.82 -48.22
CA GLY A 493 19.73 12.89 -48.69
C GLY A 493 18.35 13.36 -48.23
N GLY A 494 17.62 12.52 -47.53
CA GLY A 494 16.39 12.92 -46.84
C GLY A 494 16.56 12.83 -45.33
N GLY A 495 15.77 13.55 -44.54
CA GLY A 495 15.94 13.59 -43.08
C GLY A 495 16.31 15.00 -42.61
N ASN A 496 16.53 15.19 -41.32
CA ASN A 496 17.00 16.47 -40.78
C ASN A 496 18.51 16.38 -40.55
N ASP A 497 19.29 16.98 -41.44
CA ASP A 497 20.74 16.81 -41.46
C ASP A 497 21.46 17.98 -40.78
N THR A 498 22.60 17.70 -40.17
CA THR A 498 23.47 18.69 -39.53
C THR A 498 24.82 18.74 -40.23
N TYR A 499 25.20 19.91 -40.75
CA TYR A 499 26.48 20.16 -41.41
C TYR A 499 27.36 21.02 -40.50
N ILE A 500 28.45 20.45 -40.03
CA ILE A 500 29.39 21.09 -39.12
C ILE A 500 30.55 21.65 -39.93
N ILE A 501 30.66 22.97 -39.92
CA ILE A 501 31.78 23.72 -40.45
C ILE A 501 32.77 23.92 -39.32
N SER A 502 34.02 23.50 -39.51
CA SER A 502 35.11 23.75 -38.57
C SER A 502 36.41 24.08 -39.32
N PRO A 503 37.18 25.09 -38.89
CA PRO A 503 38.49 25.39 -39.49
C PRO A 503 39.53 24.30 -39.16
N TYR A 504 39.23 23.44 -38.18
CA TYR A 504 40.10 22.34 -37.76
C TYR A 504 39.95 21.11 -38.66
N THR A 505 38.81 20.97 -39.35
CA THR A 505 38.50 19.82 -40.22
C THR A 505 38.61 20.20 -41.70
N LEU A 506 38.38 21.48 -42.03
CA LEU A 506 38.63 22.05 -43.35
C LEU A 506 40.06 22.58 -43.45
N ILE A 507 40.98 21.76 -43.96
CA ILE A 507 42.41 22.08 -44.02
C ILE A 507 42.81 22.45 -45.47
N GLY A 508 43.57 23.54 -45.62
CA GLY A 508 44.11 24.00 -46.91
C GLY A 508 43.17 24.88 -47.74
N ALA A 509 43.64 25.35 -48.90
CA ALA A 509 42.89 26.22 -49.82
C ALA A 509 41.87 25.42 -50.67
N VAL A 510 40.95 24.74 -50.01
CA VAL A 510 39.95 23.85 -50.61
C VAL A 510 38.57 24.50 -50.66
N THR A 511 37.66 23.95 -51.46
CA THR A 511 36.24 24.35 -51.48
C THR A 511 35.37 23.14 -51.15
N ALA A 512 34.64 23.22 -50.04
CA ALA A 512 33.58 22.28 -49.71
C ALA A 512 32.23 22.83 -50.16
N LYS A 513 31.37 21.97 -50.67
CA LYS A 513 30.05 22.35 -51.18
C LYS A 513 28.96 21.57 -50.46
N ILE A 514 27.90 22.24 -50.02
CA ILE A 514 26.73 21.63 -49.39
C ILE A 514 25.52 21.87 -50.30
N ILE A 515 24.78 20.81 -50.60
CA ILE A 515 23.54 20.85 -51.36
C ILE A 515 22.55 19.95 -50.65
N ASP A 516 21.54 20.54 -50.02
CA ASP A 516 20.50 19.79 -49.33
C ASP A 516 19.21 20.61 -49.27
N SER A 517 18.17 20.05 -49.86
CA SER A 517 16.87 20.70 -50.00
C SER A 517 15.73 19.95 -49.31
N GLU A 518 16.00 18.79 -48.72
CA GLU A 518 14.98 17.93 -48.10
C GLU A 518 15.14 17.95 -46.58
N GLY A 519 14.04 18.12 -45.86
CA GLY A 519 14.03 18.16 -44.39
C GLY A 519 14.46 19.48 -43.75
N ALA A 520 14.58 19.47 -42.42
CA ALA A 520 14.90 20.65 -41.62
C ALA A 520 16.39 20.69 -41.25
N ASN A 521 17.20 21.16 -42.20
CA ASN A 521 18.65 21.03 -42.11
C ASN A 521 19.31 22.19 -41.34
N VAL A 522 20.43 21.88 -40.70
CA VAL A 522 21.16 22.80 -39.82
C VAL A 522 22.60 22.94 -40.30
N ILE A 523 23.06 24.18 -40.47
CA ILE A 523 24.48 24.51 -40.60
C ILE A 523 25.00 24.95 -39.24
N GLN A 524 25.92 24.19 -38.66
CA GLN A 524 26.63 24.55 -37.43
C GLN A 524 27.99 25.14 -37.76
N LEU A 525 28.26 26.32 -37.22
CA LEU A 525 29.58 26.93 -37.25
C LEU A 525 30.14 26.85 -35.83
N VAL A 526 31.23 26.09 -35.64
CA VAL A 526 31.83 25.92 -34.33
C VAL A 526 32.36 27.24 -33.77
N LYS A 527 32.32 27.38 -32.44
CA LYS A 527 32.75 28.59 -31.74
C LYS A 527 34.24 28.88 -31.98
N GLY A 528 34.59 30.17 -32.06
CA GLY A 528 35.98 30.64 -32.13
C GLY A 528 36.58 30.62 -33.54
N MET A 529 35.86 30.15 -34.57
CA MET A 529 36.33 30.29 -35.95
C MET A 529 36.21 31.73 -36.45
N THR A 530 37.03 32.09 -37.43
CA THR A 530 36.96 33.38 -38.13
C THR A 530 36.54 33.18 -39.59
N ILE A 531 35.46 33.84 -39.99
CA ILE A 531 35.00 33.97 -41.38
C ILE A 531 35.67 35.22 -41.95
N ALA A 532 36.71 35.04 -42.75
CA ALA A 532 37.47 36.12 -43.35
C ALA A 532 36.60 36.98 -44.28
N SER A 533 35.72 36.34 -45.06
CA SER A 533 34.71 37.03 -45.87
C SER A 533 33.50 36.14 -46.16
N SER A 534 32.35 36.75 -46.37
CA SER A 534 31.11 36.08 -46.76
C SER A 534 30.46 36.77 -47.96
N SER A 535 29.91 35.98 -48.88
CA SER A 535 29.16 36.45 -50.05
C SER A 535 27.79 35.81 -50.08
N PHE A 536 26.74 36.61 -49.87
CA PHE A 536 25.34 36.19 -49.81
C PHE A 536 24.64 36.40 -51.15
N PHE A 537 23.89 35.40 -51.59
CA PHE A 537 23.01 35.42 -52.76
C PHE A 537 21.56 35.20 -52.32
N SER A 538 20.60 35.28 -53.23
CA SER A 538 19.18 35.09 -52.89
C SER A 538 18.86 33.72 -52.27
N ASN A 539 19.60 32.67 -52.65
CA ASN A 539 19.46 31.32 -52.11
C ASN A 539 20.78 30.53 -52.07
N ALA A 540 21.90 31.21 -51.81
CA ALA A 540 23.21 30.56 -51.67
C ALA A 540 24.16 31.44 -50.85
N VAL A 541 25.11 30.86 -50.15
CA VAL A 541 26.17 31.62 -49.47
C VAL A 541 27.52 30.97 -49.68
N GLN A 542 28.53 31.79 -49.93
CA GLN A 542 29.93 31.38 -49.87
C GLN A 542 30.60 32.01 -48.66
N LEU A 543 31.17 31.18 -47.80
CA LEU A 543 32.01 31.58 -46.68
C LEU A 543 33.47 31.30 -47.04
N THR A 544 34.36 32.25 -46.76
CA THR A 544 35.81 32.05 -46.82
C THR A 544 36.33 32.13 -45.40
N LEU A 545 36.91 31.05 -44.90
CA LEU A 545 37.48 30.95 -43.56
C LEU A 545 38.87 31.57 -43.51
N SER A 546 39.34 31.94 -42.32
CA SER A 546 40.67 32.54 -42.11
C SER A 546 41.85 31.66 -42.55
N ASN A 547 41.64 30.34 -42.61
CA ASN A 547 42.63 29.37 -43.10
C ASN A 547 42.63 29.21 -44.64
N GLY A 548 41.80 29.97 -45.37
CA GLY A 548 41.71 29.95 -46.83
C GLY A 548 40.71 28.94 -47.40
N ALA A 549 40.13 28.07 -46.57
CA ALA A 549 39.08 27.16 -47.00
C ALA A 549 37.80 27.93 -47.36
N LYS A 550 37.07 27.43 -48.36
CA LYS A 550 35.79 27.97 -48.80
C LYS A 550 34.69 26.96 -48.54
N VAL A 551 33.53 27.45 -48.08
CA VAL A 551 32.32 26.65 -47.96
C VAL A 551 31.23 27.29 -48.80
N GLN A 552 30.67 26.53 -49.73
CA GLN A 552 29.56 26.94 -50.56
C GLN A 552 28.31 26.19 -50.13
N ILE A 553 27.27 26.92 -49.73
CA ILE A 553 25.98 26.35 -49.33
C ILE A 553 24.97 26.74 -50.40
N LEU A 554 24.49 25.75 -51.16
CA LEU A 554 23.45 25.94 -52.16
C LEU A 554 22.10 25.59 -51.55
N GLY A 555 21.07 26.38 -51.87
CA GLY A 555 19.78 26.26 -51.20
C GLY A 555 19.80 26.89 -49.82
N ALA A 556 20.62 27.91 -49.58
CA ALA A 556 20.85 28.48 -48.26
C ALA A 556 19.56 28.85 -47.46
N SER A 557 18.44 29.14 -48.13
CA SER A 557 17.16 29.41 -47.46
C SER A 557 16.46 28.18 -46.88
N SER A 558 16.80 26.95 -47.30
CA SER A 558 16.26 25.71 -46.70
C SER A 558 16.98 25.29 -45.42
N PHE A 559 18.06 25.98 -45.06
CA PHE A 559 18.82 25.69 -43.84
C PHE A 559 18.50 26.66 -42.72
N SER A 560 18.63 26.16 -41.50
CA SER A 560 18.84 26.97 -40.31
C SER A 560 20.33 27.03 -39.96
N TYR A 561 20.75 28.09 -39.27
CA TYR A 561 22.15 28.37 -38.99
C TYR A 561 22.37 28.54 -37.49
N GLN A 562 23.39 27.87 -36.96
CA GLN A 562 23.74 27.92 -35.55
C GLN A 562 25.18 28.41 -35.40
N LEU A 563 25.35 29.59 -34.79
CA LEU A 563 26.64 30.21 -34.53
C LEU A 563 27.14 29.80 -33.15
N GLY A 564 28.25 29.07 -33.09
CA GLY A 564 28.85 28.60 -31.84
C GLY A 564 28.30 27.26 -31.34
N ALA A 565 27.60 26.49 -32.18
CA ALA A 565 27.12 25.15 -31.83
C ALA A 565 28.14 24.07 -32.23
N ASN A 566 28.11 22.95 -31.52
CA ASN A 566 28.88 21.75 -31.81
C ASN A 566 28.14 20.50 -31.33
N ALA A 567 27.38 19.87 -32.23
CA ALA A 567 26.55 18.69 -31.93
C ALA A 567 27.35 17.53 -31.30
N PRO A 568 28.54 17.14 -31.80
CA PRO A 568 29.41 16.17 -31.13
C PRO A 568 29.62 16.43 -29.63
N ALA A 569 29.91 17.67 -29.23
CA ALA A 569 30.07 18.07 -27.82
C ALA A 569 28.76 18.32 -27.07
N GLY A 570 27.60 18.26 -27.75
CA GLY A 570 26.32 18.60 -27.13
C GLY A 570 26.15 20.10 -26.89
N GLU A 571 27.00 20.93 -27.51
CA GLU A 571 26.88 22.37 -27.48
C GLU A 571 25.80 22.81 -28.48
N ALA A 572 24.76 23.46 -27.98
CA ALA A 572 23.67 23.99 -28.80
C ALA A 572 23.74 25.51 -28.89
N ALA A 573 23.35 26.05 -30.04
CA ALA A 573 23.12 27.48 -30.23
C ALA A 573 21.71 27.71 -30.81
N SER A 574 21.22 28.94 -30.68
CA SER A 574 19.94 29.33 -31.28
C SER A 574 20.00 29.19 -32.79
N SER A 575 18.94 28.65 -33.38
CA SER A 575 18.83 28.52 -34.83
C SER A 575 18.36 29.83 -35.46
N LEU A 576 19.15 30.33 -36.41
CA LEU A 576 18.88 31.52 -37.20
C LEU A 576 18.31 31.11 -38.57
N THR A 577 17.34 31.85 -39.07
CA THR A 577 16.96 31.78 -40.49
C THR A 577 18.09 32.32 -41.37
N TYR A 578 18.06 32.03 -42.68
CA TYR A 578 19.06 32.55 -43.61
C TYR A 578 19.18 34.09 -43.58
N ALA A 579 18.06 34.81 -43.44
CA ALA A 579 18.06 36.26 -43.31
C ALA A 579 18.71 36.76 -42.02
N GLN A 580 18.42 36.09 -40.89
CA GLN A 580 19.03 36.41 -39.61
C GLN A 580 20.52 36.06 -39.58
N PHE A 581 20.93 34.98 -40.24
CA PHE A 581 22.33 34.62 -40.42
C PHE A 581 23.09 35.66 -41.24
N ALA A 582 22.52 36.11 -42.37
CA ALA A 582 23.10 37.22 -43.14
C ALA A 582 23.26 38.49 -42.29
N ALA A 583 22.23 38.85 -41.52
CA ALA A 583 22.27 40.01 -40.63
C ALA A 583 23.32 39.87 -39.52
N ALA A 584 23.49 38.67 -38.95
CA ALA A 584 24.52 38.39 -37.95
C ALA A 584 25.93 38.61 -38.52
N LEU A 585 26.15 38.31 -39.80
CA LEU A 585 27.40 38.57 -40.51
C LEU A 585 27.47 40.00 -41.10
N GLY A 586 26.57 40.91 -40.73
CA GLY A 586 26.58 42.29 -41.20
C GLY A 586 26.13 42.48 -42.66
N ALA A 587 25.39 41.53 -43.22
CA ALA A 587 24.84 41.56 -44.57
C ALA A 587 23.31 41.51 -44.59
N SER A 588 22.72 41.66 -45.77
CA SER A 588 21.32 41.36 -46.05
C SER A 588 21.21 40.33 -47.18
N VAL A 589 20.16 39.50 -47.18
CA VAL A 589 19.89 38.60 -48.29
C VAL A 589 19.44 39.42 -49.51
N PRO A 590 20.16 39.37 -50.65
CA PRO A 590 19.79 40.14 -51.83
C PRO A 590 18.53 39.57 -52.51
N THR A 591 17.74 40.47 -53.10
CA THR A 591 16.57 40.10 -53.92
C THR A 591 16.90 39.91 -55.40
N GLY A 592 18.12 40.26 -55.83
CA GLY A 592 18.62 40.13 -57.20
C GLY A 592 19.73 39.09 -57.35
N SER A 593 20.36 39.04 -58.52
CA SER A 593 21.43 38.08 -58.85
C SER A 593 22.82 38.49 -58.34
N SER A 594 22.99 39.73 -57.89
CA SER A 594 24.27 40.23 -57.36
C SER A 594 24.46 39.82 -55.91
N ALA A 595 25.68 39.39 -55.57
CA ALA A 595 26.04 39.05 -54.20
C ALA A 595 26.16 40.30 -53.31
N VAL A 596 25.80 40.15 -52.04
CA VAL A 596 26.06 41.13 -50.97
C VAL A 596 27.13 40.59 -50.04
N SER A 597 28.17 41.38 -49.79
CA SER A 597 29.24 41.01 -48.87
C SER A 597 28.84 41.30 -47.42
N GLY A 598 29.25 40.42 -46.51
CA GLY A 598 29.17 40.67 -45.07
C GLY A 598 30.44 41.35 -44.54
N SER A 599 30.46 41.54 -43.22
CA SER A 599 31.62 42.02 -42.47
C SER A 599 32.83 41.13 -42.70
N ALA A 600 33.99 41.75 -42.88
CA ALA A 600 35.26 41.03 -42.93
C ALA A 600 35.64 40.54 -41.53
N ASN A 601 36.28 39.37 -41.46
CA ASN A 601 36.84 38.78 -40.23
C ASN A 601 35.82 38.62 -39.09
N PHE A 602 34.62 38.14 -39.39
CA PHE A 602 33.61 37.83 -38.38
C PHE A 602 34.05 36.64 -37.52
N VAL A 603 33.97 36.77 -36.19
CA VAL A 603 34.31 35.70 -35.23
C VAL A 603 33.02 35.05 -34.73
N VAL A 604 32.94 33.72 -34.82
CA VAL A 604 31.75 32.97 -34.45
C VAL A 604 31.67 32.79 -32.93
N GLY A 605 30.60 33.31 -32.32
CA GLY A 605 30.29 33.11 -30.89
C GLY A 605 30.84 34.18 -29.94
N GLU A 606 31.25 35.34 -30.46
CA GLU A 606 31.49 36.59 -29.71
C GLU A 606 30.34 37.60 -29.84
#